data_AF-A0A7Y8M517-F1
#
_entry.id   AF-A0A7Y8M517-F1
#
_cell.length_a   1.000
_cell.length_b   1.000
_cell.length_c   1.000
_cell.angle_alpha   90.00
_cell.angle_beta   90.00
_cell.angle_gamma   90.00
#
_symmetry.space_group_name_H-M   'P 1'
#
loop_
_entity.id
_entity.type
_entity.pdbx_description
1 polymer ?
#
loop_
_entity_poly.entity_id
_entity_poly.type
_entity_poly.pdbx_seq_one_letter_code
_entity_poly.pdbx_strand_id
1 'polypeptide(L)'
;MPEFFPEQFKPCLQGDRLYGRGSSEMKGGLMAMPFALLALKECGLELKGRITFSFVPDEESGVGFNIVPDRAFFTIDRRINPEESLAEAKKELMSLLDNYKKKGIEIEVKILQEGESSVSDTKAALASALKETVRDATEKIPRFELSPGLIEIRFFNKREIPGFAYGPGLLEVSHGAEEYVRVSDILNCAKIYSLRAARLLT
;
A
#
# COMPACT_ATOMS: atom_id res chain seq x y z
N MET A 1 1.26 -22.00 10.13
CA MET A 1 0.37 -20.99 9.52
C MET A 1 -0.16 -20.11 10.64
N PRO A 2 -0.38 -18.81 10.41
CA PRO A 2 -1.25 -18.04 11.29
C PRO A 2 -2.65 -18.68 11.29
N GLU A 3 -3.33 -18.69 12.43
CA GLU A 3 -4.63 -19.35 12.55
C GLU A 3 -5.74 -18.52 11.90
N PHE A 4 -6.49 -19.14 11.00
CA PHE A 4 -7.65 -18.56 10.34
C PHE A 4 -8.90 -18.73 11.21
N PHE A 5 -9.39 -17.64 11.80
CA PHE A 5 -10.61 -17.63 12.59
C PHE A 5 -11.79 -17.05 11.77
N PRO A 6 -12.95 -17.72 11.66
CA PRO A 6 -14.14 -17.21 10.97
C PRO A 6 -14.58 -15.82 11.43
N GLU A 7 -14.30 -15.49 12.69
CA GLU A 7 -14.58 -14.23 13.37
C GLU A 7 -13.88 -13.04 12.70
N GLN A 8 -12.72 -13.26 12.04
CA GLN A 8 -12.04 -12.21 11.29
C GLN A 8 -12.88 -11.66 10.13
N PHE A 9 -13.87 -12.41 9.62
CA PHE A 9 -14.76 -11.95 8.55
C PHE A 9 -16.05 -11.27 9.06
N LYS A 10 -16.23 -11.13 10.38
CA LYS A 10 -17.36 -10.44 11.02
C LYS A 10 -16.89 -9.06 11.53
N PRO A 11 -17.19 -7.95 10.84
CA PRO A 11 -16.68 -6.64 11.24
C PRO A 11 -17.24 -6.21 12.60
N CYS A 12 -16.37 -5.64 13.45
CA CYS A 12 -16.71 -5.23 14.81
C CYS A 12 -16.14 -3.84 15.12
N LEU A 13 -16.96 -2.93 15.63
CA LEU A 13 -16.54 -1.60 16.08
C LEU A 13 -16.35 -1.60 17.60
N GLN A 14 -15.17 -1.22 18.09
CA GLN A 14 -14.89 -1.04 19.52
C GLN A 14 -14.17 0.29 19.74
N GLY A 15 -14.83 1.24 20.41
CA GLY A 15 -14.32 2.60 20.55
C GLY A 15 -14.12 3.26 19.19
N ASP A 16 -12.88 3.66 18.87
CA ASP A 16 -12.51 4.27 17.59
C ASP A 16 -12.02 3.26 16.53
N ARG A 17 -12.01 1.96 16.84
CA ARG A 17 -11.39 0.91 16.01
C ARG A 17 -12.41 -0.01 15.33
N LEU A 18 -12.30 -0.14 14.00
CA LEU A 18 -13.09 -1.08 13.20
C LEU A 18 -12.24 -2.32 12.83
N TYR A 19 -12.51 -3.42 13.52
CA TYR A 19 -11.87 -4.72 13.31
C TYR A 19 -12.54 -5.49 12.16
N GLY A 20 -11.75 -6.23 11.38
CA GLY A 20 -12.22 -7.15 10.35
C GLY A 20 -11.17 -7.38 9.26
N ARG A 21 -11.17 -8.55 8.61
CA ARG A 21 -10.18 -8.92 7.59
C ARG A 21 -10.25 -7.98 6.39
N GLY A 22 -9.18 -7.21 6.26
CA GLY A 22 -9.02 -6.15 5.29
C GLY A 22 -9.83 -4.89 5.58
N SER A 23 -10.22 -4.62 6.83
CA SER A 23 -10.81 -3.33 7.20
C SER A 23 -9.84 -2.17 6.95
N SER A 24 -8.54 -2.39 7.13
CA SER A 24 -7.48 -1.43 6.81
C SER A 24 -6.79 -1.76 5.47
N GLU A 25 -6.30 -2.99 5.24
CA GLU A 25 -5.77 -3.43 3.94
C GLU A 25 -6.78 -4.29 3.13
N MET A 26 -7.59 -3.76 2.20
CA MET A 26 -7.71 -2.36 1.79
C MET A 26 -9.17 -1.85 1.77
N LYS A 27 -10.16 -2.58 2.31
CA LYS A 27 -11.60 -2.26 2.18
C LYS A 27 -11.96 -0.89 2.78
N GLY A 28 -11.30 -0.45 3.86
CA GLY A 28 -11.47 0.89 4.40
C GLY A 28 -11.03 1.98 3.41
N GLY A 29 -9.86 1.82 2.78
CA GLY A 29 -9.40 2.70 1.70
C GLY A 29 -10.31 2.67 0.48
N LEU A 30 -10.78 1.49 0.08
CA LEU A 30 -11.75 1.30 -1.00
C LEU A 30 -13.09 2.03 -0.73
N MET A 31 -13.54 2.07 0.52
CA MET A 31 -14.76 2.78 0.93
C MET A 31 -14.56 4.30 1.09
N ALA A 32 -13.36 4.76 1.48
CA ALA A 32 -13.07 6.19 1.58
C ALA A 32 -13.21 6.91 0.23
N MET A 33 -12.83 6.24 -0.88
CA MET A 33 -12.88 6.79 -2.23
C MET A 33 -14.30 7.22 -2.69
N PRO A 34 -15.34 6.36 -2.68
CA PRO A 34 -16.71 6.77 -3.03
C PRO A 34 -17.32 7.76 -2.02
N PHE A 35 -16.96 7.69 -0.73
CA PHE A 35 -17.41 8.69 0.26
C PHE A 35 -16.86 10.09 -0.03
N ALA A 36 -15.63 10.21 -0.51
CA ALA A 36 -15.09 11.50 -0.97
C ALA A 36 -15.90 12.07 -2.16
N LEU A 37 -16.34 11.22 -3.09
CA LEU A 37 -17.20 11.65 -4.20
C LEU A 37 -18.61 12.08 -3.75
N LEU A 38 -19.17 11.40 -2.75
CA LEU A 38 -20.44 11.80 -2.13
C LEU A 38 -20.32 13.18 -1.46
N ALA A 39 -19.26 13.42 -0.68
CA ALA A 39 -19.03 14.71 -0.04
C ALA A 39 -18.86 15.85 -1.08
N LEU A 40 -18.12 15.63 -2.16
CA LEU A 40 -17.97 16.62 -3.24
C LEU A 40 -19.32 16.95 -3.92
N LYS A 41 -20.20 15.95 -4.06
CA LYS A 41 -21.56 16.12 -4.58
C LYS A 41 -22.46 16.89 -3.62
N GLU A 42 -22.39 16.61 -2.32
CA GLU A 42 -23.15 17.32 -1.27
C GLU A 42 -22.70 18.78 -1.14
N CYS A 43 -21.41 19.08 -1.35
CA CYS A 43 -20.89 20.45 -1.46
C CYS A 43 -21.30 21.18 -2.76
N GLY A 44 -22.05 20.55 -3.67
CA GLY A 44 -22.53 21.17 -4.90
C GLY A 44 -21.46 21.44 -5.97
N LEU A 45 -20.32 20.73 -5.93
CA LEU A 45 -19.19 20.96 -6.83
C LEU A 45 -19.33 20.17 -8.14
N GLU A 46 -19.25 20.85 -9.29
CA GLU A 46 -19.14 20.20 -10.60
C GLU A 46 -17.73 19.69 -10.87
N LEU A 47 -17.61 18.39 -11.18
CA LEU A 47 -16.34 17.76 -11.56
C LEU A 47 -16.12 17.87 -13.07
N LYS A 48 -15.09 18.62 -13.49
CA LYS A 48 -14.69 18.76 -14.90
C LYS A 48 -13.83 17.58 -15.38
N GLY A 49 -14.32 16.34 -15.24
CA GLY A 49 -13.60 15.14 -15.64
C GLY A 49 -14.33 13.83 -15.29
N ARG A 50 -13.70 12.69 -15.59
CA ARG A 50 -14.18 11.35 -15.23
C ARG A 50 -13.26 10.73 -14.19
N ILE A 51 -13.84 10.09 -13.18
CA ILE A 51 -13.13 9.30 -12.17
C ILE A 51 -13.49 7.82 -12.38
N THR A 52 -12.49 6.95 -12.34
CA THR A 52 -12.62 5.49 -12.58
C THR A 52 -11.93 4.74 -11.45
N PHE A 53 -12.54 3.67 -10.96
CA PHE A 53 -11.97 2.78 -9.95
C PHE A 53 -11.62 1.40 -10.54
N SER A 54 -10.61 0.73 -9.99
CA SER A 54 -10.14 -0.60 -10.41
C SER A 54 -9.53 -1.34 -9.22
N PHE A 55 -9.88 -2.61 -9.01
CA PHE A 55 -9.58 -3.39 -7.80
C PHE A 55 -9.16 -4.84 -8.14
N VAL A 56 -8.43 -5.53 -7.25
CA VAL A 56 -7.91 -6.90 -7.44
C VAL A 56 -8.17 -7.79 -6.20
N PRO A 57 -8.75 -8.99 -6.34
CA PRO A 57 -8.92 -9.95 -5.23
C PRO A 57 -8.11 -11.27 -5.37
N ASP A 58 -7.93 -11.97 -4.24
CA ASP A 58 -7.69 -13.44 -4.05
C ASP A 58 -6.24 -13.95 -3.76
N GLU A 59 -5.95 -14.32 -2.49
CA GLU A 59 -4.73 -15.00 -1.99
C GLU A 59 -5.06 -15.99 -0.82
N GLU A 60 -4.30 -17.12 -0.68
CA GLU A 60 -4.14 -18.09 0.47
C GLU A 60 -4.89 -19.48 0.50
N SER A 61 -4.19 -20.66 0.54
CA SER A 61 -4.71 -22.00 1.03
C SER A 61 -3.74 -23.26 1.10
N GLY A 62 -3.78 -24.08 2.20
CA GLY A 62 -3.48 -25.57 2.34
C GLY A 62 -2.05 -26.13 2.72
N VAL A 63 -1.75 -27.37 3.22
CA VAL A 63 -2.42 -28.56 3.90
C VAL A 63 -1.40 -29.67 4.44
N GLY A 64 -1.74 -30.56 5.42
CA GLY A 64 -1.19 -31.98 5.61
C GLY A 64 -0.36 -32.43 6.89
N PHE A 65 -0.49 -33.68 7.41
CA PHE A 65 0.18 -34.21 8.66
C PHE A 65 1.25 -35.33 8.53
N ASN A 66 1.09 -36.38 7.71
CA ASN A 66 1.97 -37.57 7.79
C ASN A 66 2.26 -38.24 6.42
N ILE A 67 2.58 -37.42 5.42
CA ILE A 67 2.88 -37.83 4.04
C ILE A 67 4.15 -37.10 3.60
N VAL A 68 5.10 -37.79 2.95
CA VAL A 68 6.21 -37.12 2.25
C VAL A 68 5.62 -36.42 1.04
N PRO A 69 5.69 -35.08 0.93
CA PRO A 69 5.02 -34.37 -0.15
C PRO A 69 5.69 -34.64 -1.49
N ASP A 70 4.89 -34.95 -2.51
CA ASP A 70 5.33 -35.03 -3.93
C ASP A 70 5.93 -33.70 -4.41
N ARG A 71 5.44 -32.58 -3.84
CA ARG A 71 5.83 -31.22 -4.21
C ARG A 71 5.85 -30.31 -3.00
N ALA A 72 6.86 -29.44 -2.92
CA ALA A 72 6.88 -28.31 -2.01
C ALA A 72 6.79 -27.02 -2.82
N PHE A 73 6.05 -26.04 -2.31
CA PHE A 73 6.00 -24.68 -2.86
C PHE A 73 6.20 -23.68 -1.73
N PHE A 74 6.76 -22.53 -2.07
CA PHE A 74 6.96 -21.41 -1.16
C PHE A 74 7.00 -20.12 -1.97
N THR A 75 6.70 -19.00 -1.34
CA THR A 75 6.81 -17.67 -1.93
C THR A 75 8.10 -16.99 -1.46
N ILE A 76 8.67 -16.13 -2.31
CA ILE A 76 9.75 -15.22 -1.96
C ILE A 76 9.23 -13.81 -2.26
N ASP A 77 9.32 -12.92 -1.28
CA ASP A 77 9.22 -11.47 -1.46
C ASP A 77 10.62 -10.86 -1.31
N ARG A 78 11.10 -10.19 -2.35
CA ARG A 78 12.38 -9.44 -2.34
C ARG A 78 12.07 -7.99 -2.65
N ARG A 79 12.09 -7.15 -1.61
CA ARG A 79 12.07 -5.70 -1.77
C ARG A 79 13.40 -5.21 -2.34
N ILE A 80 13.34 -4.16 -3.15
CA ILE A 80 14.50 -3.49 -3.76
C ILE A 80 14.57 -2.04 -3.30
N ASN A 81 15.77 -1.60 -2.97
CA ASN A 81 16.02 -0.19 -2.69
C ASN A 81 16.01 0.67 -3.97
N PRO A 82 15.92 2.00 -3.87
CA PRO A 82 16.05 2.92 -5.01
C PRO A 82 17.35 2.80 -5.81
N GLU A 83 18.45 2.41 -5.16
CA GLU A 83 19.77 2.21 -5.78
C GLU A 83 19.97 0.83 -6.43
N GLU A 84 19.04 -0.12 -6.24
CA GLU A 84 19.08 -1.44 -6.84
C GLU A 84 18.32 -1.51 -8.18
N SER A 85 18.82 -2.33 -9.11
CA SER A 85 18.11 -2.67 -10.34
C SER A 85 17.25 -3.94 -10.17
N LEU A 86 15.94 -3.83 -10.43
CA LEU A 86 15.03 -4.99 -10.47
C LEU A 86 15.53 -6.07 -11.43
N ALA A 87 16.07 -5.67 -12.58
CA ALA A 87 16.55 -6.61 -13.60
C ALA A 87 17.79 -7.40 -13.12
N GLU A 88 18.69 -6.76 -12.36
CA GLU A 88 19.87 -7.42 -11.81
C GLU A 88 19.50 -8.34 -10.64
N ALA A 89 18.67 -7.86 -9.71
CA ALA A 89 18.11 -8.66 -8.61
C ALA A 89 17.36 -9.91 -9.11
N LYS A 90 16.54 -9.76 -10.15
CA LYS A 90 15.83 -10.87 -10.81
C LYS A 90 16.81 -11.84 -11.47
N LYS A 91 17.82 -11.32 -12.17
CA LYS A 91 18.85 -12.14 -12.83
C LYS A 91 19.64 -12.97 -11.82
N GLU A 92 19.98 -12.41 -10.66
CA GLU A 92 20.66 -13.10 -9.55
C GLU A 92 19.81 -14.30 -9.07
N LEU A 93 18.56 -14.05 -8.67
CA LEU A 93 17.65 -15.08 -8.17
C LEU A 93 17.38 -16.18 -9.20
N MET A 94 17.11 -15.82 -10.45
CA MET A 94 16.86 -16.79 -11.53
C MET A 94 18.12 -17.62 -11.83
N SER A 95 19.31 -17.02 -11.80
CA SER A 95 20.58 -17.74 -11.99
C SER A 95 20.84 -18.77 -10.89
N LEU A 96 20.48 -18.47 -9.64
CA LEU A 96 20.54 -19.41 -8.53
C LEU A 96 19.62 -20.61 -8.78
N LEU A 97 18.36 -20.37 -9.13
CA LEU A 97 17.37 -21.42 -9.41
C LEU A 97 17.78 -22.29 -10.61
N ASP A 98 18.27 -21.69 -11.68
CA ASP A 98 18.72 -22.42 -12.88
C ASP A 98 19.96 -23.29 -12.59
N ASN A 99 20.81 -22.91 -11.63
CA ASN A 99 21.91 -23.77 -11.17
C ASN A 99 21.44 -25.01 -10.39
N TYR A 100 20.27 -24.97 -9.76
CA TYR A 100 19.63 -26.16 -9.16
C TYR A 100 18.89 -27.00 -10.19
N LYS A 101 18.23 -26.39 -11.19
CA LYS A 101 17.65 -27.12 -12.33
C LYS A 101 18.71 -27.95 -13.08
N LYS A 102 19.90 -27.40 -13.30
CA LYS A 102 21.06 -28.11 -13.89
C LYS A 102 21.54 -29.32 -13.07
N LYS A 103 21.18 -29.41 -11.78
CA LYS A 103 21.47 -30.55 -10.90
C LYS A 103 20.35 -31.59 -10.90
N GLY A 104 19.32 -31.43 -11.73
CA GLY A 104 18.20 -32.37 -11.86
C GLY A 104 17.02 -32.10 -10.93
N ILE A 105 16.96 -30.95 -10.25
CA ILE A 105 15.79 -30.55 -9.45
C ILE A 105 14.75 -29.91 -10.36
N GLU A 106 13.54 -30.45 -10.39
CA GLU A 106 12.40 -29.82 -11.09
C GLU A 106 11.93 -28.60 -10.30
N ILE A 107 11.96 -27.42 -10.94
CA ILE A 107 11.59 -26.14 -10.32
C ILE A 107 10.73 -25.34 -11.31
N GLU A 108 9.44 -25.22 -11.00
CA GLU A 108 8.55 -24.24 -11.62
C GLU A 108 8.69 -22.89 -10.90
N VAL A 109 8.69 -21.79 -11.66
CA VAL A 109 8.76 -20.43 -11.11
C VAL A 109 7.61 -19.60 -11.66
N LYS A 110 6.65 -19.25 -10.80
CA LYS A 110 5.57 -18.31 -11.12
C LYS A 110 5.89 -16.95 -10.51
N ILE A 111 6.01 -15.94 -11.35
CA ILE A 111 6.15 -14.54 -10.92
C ILE A 111 4.73 -14.03 -10.59
N LEU A 112 4.50 -13.68 -9.33
CA LEU A 112 3.20 -13.18 -8.85
C LEU A 112 3.06 -11.66 -9.04
N GLN A 113 4.11 -10.91 -8.70
CA GLN A 113 4.13 -9.45 -8.80
C GLN A 113 5.55 -8.97 -9.12
N GLU A 114 5.67 -7.90 -9.91
CA GLU A 114 6.93 -7.19 -10.14
C GLU A 114 6.71 -5.68 -9.99
N GLY A 115 7.74 -4.97 -9.55
CA GLY A 115 7.69 -3.53 -9.36
C GLY A 115 9.07 -2.93 -9.21
N GLU A 116 9.36 -1.94 -10.04
CA GLU A 116 10.51 -1.05 -9.80
C GLU A 116 10.29 -0.25 -8.51
N SER A 117 11.38 0.02 -7.81
CA SER A 117 11.42 1.02 -6.75
C SER A 117 11.13 2.42 -7.32
N SER A 118 10.76 3.37 -6.45
CA SER A 118 10.52 4.75 -6.89
C SER A 118 10.74 5.72 -5.75
N VAL A 119 11.31 6.88 -6.08
CA VAL A 119 11.59 7.98 -5.15
C VAL A 119 11.07 9.27 -5.73
N SER A 120 10.53 10.12 -4.86
CA SER A 120 10.16 11.50 -5.17
C SER A 120 11.19 12.45 -4.56
N ASP A 121 11.61 13.48 -5.32
CA ASP A 121 12.60 14.44 -4.81
C ASP A 121 12.07 15.27 -3.64
N THR A 122 12.63 15.00 -2.45
CA THR A 122 12.28 15.70 -1.20
C THR A 122 12.68 17.17 -1.15
N LYS A 123 13.39 17.67 -2.17
CA LYS A 123 13.72 19.09 -2.38
C LYS A 123 12.76 19.80 -3.34
N ALA A 124 11.90 19.07 -4.06
CA ALA A 124 10.94 19.65 -5.00
C ALA A 124 9.91 20.56 -4.29
N ALA A 125 9.34 21.52 -5.03
CA ALA A 125 8.35 22.46 -4.48
C ALA A 125 7.15 21.76 -3.81
N LEU A 126 6.71 20.61 -4.36
CA LEU A 126 5.65 19.79 -3.77
C LEU A 126 6.01 19.26 -2.37
N ALA A 127 7.28 18.92 -2.14
CA ALA A 127 7.77 18.40 -0.86
C ALA A 127 7.69 19.47 0.24
N SER A 128 8.12 20.70 -0.08
CA SER A 128 7.99 21.87 0.79
C SER A 128 6.53 22.23 1.05
N ALA A 129 5.69 22.22 0.01
CA ALA A 129 4.26 22.50 0.10
C ALA A 129 3.52 21.49 0.99
N LEU A 130 3.88 20.20 0.94
CA LEU A 130 3.32 19.18 1.83
C LEU A 130 3.79 19.38 3.28
N LYS A 131 5.10 19.62 3.50
CA LYS A 131 5.67 19.90 4.83
C LYS A 131 4.96 21.04 5.54
N GLU A 132 4.78 22.16 4.84
CA GLU A 132 4.06 23.33 5.32
C GLU A 132 2.61 22.99 5.68
N THR A 133 1.89 22.31 4.78
CA THR A 133 0.47 21.99 4.99
C THR A 133 0.25 21.06 6.19
N VAL A 134 1.11 20.05 6.39
CA VAL A 134 1.04 19.17 7.57
C VAL A 134 1.30 19.93 8.86
N ARG A 135 2.31 20.80 8.88
CA ARG A 135 2.65 21.64 10.03
C ARG A 135 1.49 22.57 10.38
N ASP A 136 0.92 23.26 9.41
CA ASP A 136 -0.14 24.24 9.65
C ASP A 136 -1.48 23.56 10.03
N ALA A 137 -1.70 22.32 9.58
CA ALA A 137 -2.89 21.55 9.93
C ALA A 137 -2.79 20.86 11.31
N THR A 138 -1.60 20.41 11.73
CA THR A 138 -1.44 19.50 12.89
C THR A 138 -0.41 19.93 13.92
N GLU A 139 0.28 21.05 13.70
CA GLU A 139 1.40 21.58 14.52
C GLU A 139 2.64 20.66 14.58
N LYS A 140 2.64 19.54 13.84
CA LYS A 140 3.76 18.58 13.78
C LYS A 140 4.69 18.88 12.62
N ILE A 141 5.99 18.60 12.81
CA ILE A 141 7.00 18.65 11.73
C ILE A 141 7.08 17.26 11.07
N PRO A 142 6.62 17.07 9.82
CA PRO A 142 6.72 15.78 9.15
C PRO A 142 8.15 15.48 8.66
N ARG A 143 8.42 14.18 8.48
CA ARG A 143 9.63 13.65 7.84
C ARG A 143 9.26 12.96 6.54
N PHE A 144 10.26 12.80 5.66
CA PHE A 144 10.15 11.94 4.48
C PHE A 144 10.95 10.67 4.75
N GLU A 145 10.32 9.53 4.51
CA GLU A 145 10.83 8.20 4.82
C GLU A 145 10.54 7.28 3.62
N LEU A 146 11.35 6.23 3.45
CA LEU A 146 11.09 5.23 2.41
C LEU A 146 10.03 4.24 2.91
N SER A 147 9.04 3.96 2.05
CA SER A 147 8.05 2.91 2.30
C SER A 147 8.61 1.56 1.82
N PRO A 148 8.60 0.49 2.65
CA PRO A 148 8.86 -0.87 2.19
C PRO A 148 7.67 -1.45 1.39
N GLY A 149 6.48 -0.88 1.57
CA GLY A 149 5.29 -1.16 0.77
C GLY A 149 5.39 -0.55 -0.62
N LEU A 150 4.84 -1.26 -1.62
CA LEU A 150 4.90 -0.88 -3.03
C LEU A 150 3.71 0.05 -3.36
N ILE A 151 3.99 1.33 -3.59
CA ILE A 151 2.94 2.36 -3.73
C ILE A 151 2.82 2.80 -5.20
N GLU A 152 1.58 2.99 -5.65
CA GLU A 152 1.20 3.35 -7.03
C GLU A 152 1.75 4.70 -7.52
N ILE A 153 2.26 5.53 -6.61
CA ILE A 153 3.04 6.74 -6.89
C ILE A 153 4.17 6.52 -7.89
N ARG A 154 4.75 5.30 -7.92
CA ARG A 154 5.73 4.86 -8.91
C ARG A 154 5.30 5.09 -10.36
N PHE A 155 4.01 4.99 -10.67
CA PHE A 155 3.48 5.18 -12.02
C PHE A 155 3.34 6.67 -12.41
N PHE A 156 3.23 7.56 -11.42
CA PHE A 156 3.24 9.01 -11.62
C PHE A 156 4.69 9.50 -11.76
N ASN A 157 5.59 9.05 -10.88
CA ASN A 157 7.01 9.36 -10.95
C ASN A 157 7.64 8.87 -12.29
N LYS A 158 7.24 7.69 -12.80
CA LYS A 158 7.63 7.21 -14.16
C LYS A 158 7.14 8.07 -15.32
N ARG A 159 6.25 9.04 -15.07
CA ARG A 159 5.74 10.03 -16.03
C ARG A 159 6.17 11.46 -15.67
N GLU A 160 7.18 11.59 -14.80
CA GLU A 160 7.71 12.86 -14.29
C GLU A 160 6.67 13.72 -13.56
N ILE A 161 5.56 13.11 -13.10
CA ILE A 161 4.55 13.74 -12.25
C ILE A 161 4.97 13.51 -10.79
N PRO A 162 5.45 14.54 -10.07
CA PRO A 162 5.89 14.36 -8.70
C PRO A 162 4.69 14.07 -7.78
N GLY A 163 4.82 13.08 -6.92
CA GLY A 163 3.87 12.80 -5.84
C GLY A 163 4.56 12.59 -4.50
N PHE A 164 3.79 12.56 -3.42
CA PHE A 164 4.21 11.97 -2.14
C PHE A 164 3.10 11.08 -1.60
N ALA A 165 3.45 9.91 -1.08
CA ALA A 165 2.51 9.08 -0.33
C ALA A 165 2.33 9.71 1.06
N TYR A 166 1.08 9.90 1.46
CA TYR A 166 0.72 10.42 2.78
C TYR A 166 -0.64 9.84 3.18
N GLY A 167 -0.83 9.55 4.47
CA GLY A 167 -2.09 8.98 4.97
C GLY A 167 -2.06 8.80 6.50
N PRO A 168 -3.18 8.41 7.11
CA PRO A 168 -3.31 8.25 8.57
C PRO A 168 -2.90 6.86 9.08
N GLY A 169 -2.62 5.91 8.19
CA GLY A 169 -2.30 4.52 8.53
C GLY A 169 -0.97 4.35 9.25
N LEU A 170 -0.84 3.26 10.02
CA LEU A 170 0.33 2.93 10.81
C LEU A 170 0.96 1.64 10.30
N LEU A 171 2.13 1.77 9.68
CA LEU A 171 2.84 0.65 9.03
C LEU A 171 3.17 -0.50 10.01
N GLU A 172 3.35 -0.19 11.29
CA GLU A 172 3.63 -1.16 12.37
C GLU A 172 2.51 -2.19 12.60
N VAL A 173 1.27 -1.86 12.24
CA VAL A 173 0.10 -2.75 12.41
C VAL A 173 -0.51 -3.21 11.08
N SER A 174 -0.08 -2.62 9.95
CA SER A 174 -0.51 -3.02 8.60
C SER A 174 -0.24 -4.50 8.35
N HIS A 175 -1.22 -5.18 7.73
CA HIS A 175 -1.23 -6.63 7.51
C HIS A 175 -1.20 -7.51 8.79
N GLY A 176 -1.24 -6.91 9.99
CA GLY A 176 -1.27 -7.61 11.27
C GLY A 176 -2.66 -8.16 11.64
N ALA A 177 -2.70 -9.02 12.67
CA ALA A 177 -3.96 -9.59 13.18
C ALA A 177 -4.84 -8.56 13.91
N GLU A 178 -4.25 -7.50 14.48
CA GLU A 178 -4.92 -6.42 15.22
C GLU A 178 -4.79 -5.06 14.53
N GLU A 179 -4.84 -5.06 13.19
CA GLU A 179 -4.70 -3.85 12.36
C GLU A 179 -5.75 -2.78 12.70
N TYR A 180 -5.32 -1.52 12.90
CA TYR A 180 -6.21 -0.39 13.22
C TYR A 180 -5.65 0.97 12.73
N VAL A 181 -6.53 1.97 12.67
CA VAL A 181 -6.19 3.38 12.43
C VAL A 181 -6.94 4.25 13.45
N ARG A 182 -6.35 5.38 13.88
CA ARG A 182 -6.99 6.30 14.84
C ARG A 182 -7.91 7.29 14.12
N VAL A 183 -9.09 7.52 14.67
CA VAL A 183 -10.06 8.49 14.09
C VAL A 183 -9.50 9.91 14.08
N SER A 184 -8.72 10.30 15.09
CA SER A 184 -8.05 11.60 15.14
C SER A 184 -7.03 11.81 14.01
N ASP A 185 -6.32 10.75 13.59
CA ASP A 185 -5.38 10.84 12.48
C ASP A 185 -6.10 10.89 11.12
N ILE A 186 -7.25 10.22 10.98
CA ILE A 186 -8.14 10.39 9.80
C ILE A 186 -8.61 11.86 9.69
N LEU A 187 -9.07 12.46 10.80
CA LEU A 187 -9.52 13.87 10.82
C LEU A 187 -8.37 14.85 10.51
N ASN A 188 -7.18 14.61 11.05
CA ASN A 188 -5.97 15.37 10.72
C ASN A 188 -5.61 15.25 9.23
N CYS A 189 -5.64 14.03 8.67
CA CYS A 189 -5.36 13.78 7.27
C CYS A 189 -6.37 14.49 6.34
N ALA A 190 -7.67 14.44 6.68
CA ALA A 190 -8.70 15.19 5.97
C ALA A 190 -8.44 16.71 5.99
N LYS A 191 -8.11 17.29 7.16
CA LYS A 191 -7.74 18.70 7.31
C LYS A 191 -6.54 19.09 6.42
N ILE A 192 -5.52 18.23 6.34
CA ILE A 192 -4.34 18.42 5.48
C ILE A 192 -4.74 18.43 4.00
N TYR A 193 -5.55 17.46 3.55
CA TYR A 193 -6.00 17.39 2.16
C TYR A 193 -6.86 18.59 1.77
N SER A 194 -7.82 18.99 2.61
CA SER A 194 -8.64 20.18 2.39
C SER A 194 -7.79 21.45 2.31
N LEU A 195 -6.82 21.64 3.22
CA LEU A 195 -5.93 22.80 3.21
C LEU A 195 -5.01 22.82 1.97
N ARG A 196 -4.48 21.66 1.55
CA ARG A 196 -3.65 21.57 0.33
C ARG A 196 -4.47 21.86 -0.93
N ALA A 197 -5.70 21.33 -1.01
CA ALA A 197 -6.60 21.55 -2.12
C ALA A 197 -6.98 23.04 -2.25
N ALA A 198 -7.37 23.70 -1.15
CA ALA A 198 -7.61 25.14 -1.14
C ALA A 198 -6.38 25.91 -1.66
N ARG A 199 -5.20 25.70 -1.05
CA ARG A 199 -3.92 26.34 -1.45
C ARG A 199 -3.45 26.05 -2.90
N LEU A 200 -4.09 25.14 -3.63
CA LEU A 200 -3.79 24.83 -5.04
C LEU A 200 -4.85 25.32 -6.01
N LEU A 201 -6.08 25.55 -5.54
CA LEU A 201 -7.27 25.71 -6.39
C LEU A 201 -8.02 27.03 -6.14
N THR A 202 -7.55 27.86 -5.20
CA THR A 202 -8.04 29.22 -4.91
C THR A 202 -6.89 30.21 -4.87
#